data_AF-A0A060BYA2-F1
#
_entry.id   AF-A0A060BYA2-F1
#
_cell.length_a   1.000
_cell.length_b   1.000
_cell.length_c   1.000
_cell.angle_alpha   90.00
_cell.angle_beta   90.00
_cell.angle_gamma   90.00
#
_symmetry.space_group_name_H-M   'P 1'
#
loop_
_entity.id
_entity.type
_entity.pdbx_description
1 polymer ?
#
loop_
_entity_poly.entity_id
_entity_poly.type
_entity_poly.pdbx_seq_one_letter_code
_entity_poly.pdbx_strand_id
1 'polypeptide(L)'
;KVLTLMMLLASTAFVGKAQTQTATVKIDKETTYQKITGYGGFVCAPTFNYGHMSDAEIKKVWGSSSTLGCNIMRLFIPIGESSWSQSLSTAKLAKSMGLIVFASPWSMPAEWKTTTVSTVKTRAKMPDI
;
A
#
# COMPACT_ATOMS: atom_id res chain seq x y z
N LYS A 1 -58.08 -14.99 -33.13
CA LYS A 1 -56.97 -15.86 -33.61
C LYS A 1 -55.91 -15.08 -34.40
N VAL A 2 -56.28 -14.19 -35.32
CA VAL A 2 -55.31 -13.36 -36.09
C VAL A 2 -54.65 -12.26 -35.24
N LEU A 3 -55.39 -11.63 -34.32
CA LEU A 3 -54.88 -10.54 -33.46
C LEU A 3 -53.79 -11.00 -32.47
N THR A 4 -53.92 -12.20 -31.91
CA THR A 4 -52.96 -12.79 -30.96
C THR A 4 -51.63 -13.16 -31.63
N LEU A 5 -51.67 -13.49 -32.92
CA LEU A 5 -50.48 -13.84 -33.70
C LEU A 5 -49.66 -12.59 -34.05
N MET A 6 -50.32 -11.47 -34.37
CA MET A 6 -49.63 -10.18 -34.61
C MET A 6 -48.94 -9.63 -33.35
N MET A 7 -49.53 -9.83 -32.16
CA MET A 7 -48.91 -9.42 -30.90
C MET A 7 -47.68 -10.24 -30.53
N LEU A 8 -47.62 -11.52 -30.90
CA LEU A 8 -46.43 -12.38 -30.70
C LEU A 8 -45.27 -12.02 -31.65
N LEU A 9 -45.57 -11.54 -32.86
CA LEU A 9 -44.55 -11.10 -33.83
C LEU A 9 -43.97 -9.71 -33.50
N ALA A 10 -44.69 -8.86 -32.78
CA ALA A 10 -44.19 -7.55 -32.37
C ALA A 10 -43.20 -7.61 -31.19
N SER A 11 -43.26 -8.66 -30.36
CA SER A 11 -42.41 -8.82 -29.16
C SER A 11 -40.97 -9.26 -29.44
N THR A 12 -40.67 -9.75 -30.64
CA THR A 12 -39.34 -10.25 -31.01
C THR A 12 -38.40 -9.17 -31.60
N ALA A 13 -38.89 -7.94 -31.77
CA ALA A 13 -38.16 -6.87 -32.45
C ALA A 13 -37.23 -6.03 -31.56
N PHE A 14 -37.25 -6.22 -30.23
CA PHE A 14 -36.42 -5.42 -29.31
C PHE A 14 -35.31 -6.25 -28.66
N VAL A 15 -34.53 -6.96 -29.48
CA VAL A 15 -33.21 -7.46 -29.04
C VAL A 15 -32.24 -6.29 -29.16
N GLY A 16 -31.99 -5.58 -28.05
CA GLY A 16 -30.97 -4.54 -27.99
C GLY A 16 -29.63 -5.10 -28.42
N LYS A 17 -29.13 -4.68 -29.59
CA LYS A 17 -27.78 -5.06 -30.04
C LYS A 17 -26.77 -4.39 -29.11
N ALA A 18 -26.05 -5.18 -28.32
CA ALA A 18 -24.86 -4.70 -27.64
C ALA A 18 -23.85 -4.24 -28.70
N GLN A 19 -23.64 -2.93 -28.80
CA GLN A 19 -22.70 -2.35 -29.74
C GLN A 19 -21.30 -2.44 -29.12
N THR A 20 -20.49 -3.37 -29.62
CA THR A 20 -19.06 -3.43 -29.31
C THR A 20 -18.40 -2.16 -29.86
N GLN A 21 -17.90 -1.30 -28.98
CA GLN A 21 -17.06 -0.17 -29.36
C GLN A 21 -15.60 -0.55 -29.27
N THR A 22 -14.85 -0.32 -30.34
CA THR A 22 -13.40 -0.49 -30.36
C THR A 22 -12.76 0.75 -29.78
N ALA A 23 -12.13 0.63 -28.61
CA ALA A 23 -11.29 1.68 -28.06
C ALA A 23 -9.89 1.64 -28.68
N THR A 24 -9.31 2.81 -28.94
CA THR A 24 -7.92 2.93 -29.40
C THR A 24 -7.07 3.55 -28.29
N VAL A 25 -5.92 2.95 -28.02
CA VAL A 25 -4.90 3.48 -27.09
C VAL A 25 -3.73 4.00 -27.91
N LYS A 26 -3.31 5.23 -27.65
CA LYS A 26 -2.11 5.82 -28.26
C LYS A 26 -1.02 5.94 -27.19
N ILE A 27 0.15 5.37 -27.47
CA ILE A 27 1.36 5.53 -26.65
C ILE A 27 2.36 6.34 -27.45
N ASP A 28 2.78 7.48 -26.90
CA ASP A 28 3.78 8.35 -27.51
C ASP A 28 5.09 8.27 -26.72
N LYS A 29 6.13 7.72 -27.35
CA LYS A 29 7.46 7.53 -26.73
C LYS A 29 8.25 8.83 -26.57
N GLU A 30 7.88 9.89 -27.28
CA GLU A 30 8.52 11.21 -27.17
C GLU A 30 7.97 12.00 -25.97
N THR A 31 6.83 11.57 -25.43
CA THR A 31 6.25 12.15 -24.21
C THR A 31 6.77 11.44 -22.97
N THR A 32 7.63 12.11 -22.20
CA THR A 32 8.12 11.61 -20.90
C THR A 32 7.30 12.16 -19.74
N TYR A 33 6.93 11.31 -18.79
CA TYR A 33 6.20 11.68 -17.58
C TYR A 33 7.12 11.58 -16.33
N GLN A 34 6.61 11.03 -15.23
CA GLN A 34 7.37 10.87 -13.99
C GLN A 34 8.43 9.79 -14.10
N LYS A 35 9.58 10.02 -13.45
CA LYS A 35 10.57 8.97 -13.21
C LYS A 35 10.02 7.99 -12.18
N ILE A 36 9.97 6.72 -12.54
CA ILE A 36 9.56 5.66 -11.61
C ILE A 36 10.77 5.24 -10.77
N THR A 37 10.73 5.54 -9.47
CA THR A 37 11.77 5.13 -8.52
C THR A 37 11.72 3.64 -8.20
N GLY A 38 10.52 3.05 -8.20
CA GLY A 38 10.37 1.64 -7.88
C GLY A 38 9.00 1.24 -7.39
N TYR A 39 8.91 -0.04 -7.03
CA TYR A 39 7.73 -0.69 -6.46
C TYR A 39 8.13 -1.46 -5.22
N GLY A 40 7.18 -1.62 -4.31
CA GLY A 40 7.50 -2.15 -2.99
C GLY A 40 6.29 -2.35 -2.11
N GLY A 41 6.58 -2.61 -0.84
CA GLY A 41 5.56 -2.90 0.15
C GLY A 41 6.04 -2.71 1.57
N PHE A 42 5.11 -2.91 2.49
CA PHE A 42 5.36 -2.93 3.91
C PHE A 42 5.83 -4.32 4.35
N VAL A 43 6.91 -4.38 5.13
CA VAL A 43 7.32 -5.60 5.83
C VAL A 43 6.79 -5.54 7.26
N CYS A 44 6.04 -6.57 7.68
CA CYS A 44 5.48 -6.58 9.02
C CYS A 44 6.58 -6.77 10.07
N ALA A 45 6.47 -6.00 11.15
CA ALA A 45 7.42 -5.97 12.25
C ALA A 45 6.93 -6.81 13.44
N PRO A 46 7.83 -7.25 14.35
CA PRO A 46 7.45 -8.03 15.54
C PRO A 46 6.43 -7.35 16.46
N THR A 47 6.28 -6.02 16.37
CA THR A 47 5.33 -5.25 17.17
C THR A 47 3.86 -5.53 16.82
N PHE A 48 3.56 -6.21 15.70
CA PHE A 48 2.19 -6.51 15.27
C PHE A 48 1.73 -7.91 15.67
N ASN A 49 0.49 -8.01 16.17
CA ASN A 49 -0.09 -9.28 16.67
C ASN A 49 -0.30 -10.37 15.61
N TYR A 50 -0.24 -10.02 14.31
CA TYR A 50 -0.39 -10.97 13.20
C TYR A 50 0.96 -11.56 12.73
N GLY A 51 2.04 -11.34 13.51
CA GLY A 51 3.36 -11.90 13.25
C GLY A 51 4.27 -11.01 12.41
N HIS A 52 5.50 -11.47 12.22
CA HIS A 52 6.54 -10.82 11.41
C HIS A 52 6.98 -11.76 10.29
N MET A 53 7.45 -11.19 9.18
CA MET A 53 7.99 -11.99 8.08
C MET A 53 9.36 -12.56 8.47
N SER A 54 9.57 -13.84 8.17
CA SER A 54 10.89 -14.46 8.17
C SER A 54 11.76 -13.95 7.03
N ASP A 55 13.07 -14.13 7.14
CA ASP A 55 14.03 -13.81 6.06
C ASP A 55 13.68 -14.50 4.73
N ALA A 56 13.14 -15.72 4.79
CA ALA A 56 12.73 -16.47 3.60
C ALA A 56 11.52 -15.82 2.91
N GLU A 57 10.54 -15.37 3.67
CA GLU A 57 9.38 -14.65 3.14
C GLU A 57 9.77 -13.28 2.58
N ILE A 58 10.67 -12.57 3.26
CA ILE A 58 11.22 -11.30 2.77
C ILE A 58 11.94 -11.53 1.43
N LYS A 59 12.80 -12.54 1.34
CA LYS A 59 13.51 -12.88 0.09
C LYS A 59 12.56 -13.35 -1.02
N LYS A 60 11.40 -13.91 -0.70
CA LYS A 60 10.39 -14.26 -1.71
C LYS A 60 9.81 -13.02 -2.40
N VAL A 61 9.72 -11.89 -1.70
CA VAL A 61 9.15 -10.63 -2.22
C VAL A 61 10.24 -9.70 -2.79
N TRP A 62 11.39 -9.62 -2.14
CA TRP A 62 12.45 -8.66 -2.49
C TRP A 62 13.80 -9.29 -2.86
N GLY A 63 13.92 -10.60 -2.78
CA GLY A 63 15.15 -11.30 -3.17
C GLY A 63 15.34 -11.31 -4.68
N SER A 64 16.55 -11.60 -5.12
CA SER A 64 16.92 -11.68 -6.55
C SER A 64 16.14 -12.73 -7.34
N SER A 65 15.63 -13.78 -6.68
CA SER A 65 14.78 -14.82 -7.27
C SER A 65 13.29 -14.48 -7.23
N SER A 66 12.90 -13.30 -6.72
CA SER A 66 11.51 -12.88 -6.69
C SER A 66 10.98 -12.55 -8.09
N THR A 67 9.75 -12.99 -8.37
CA THR A 67 9.03 -12.62 -9.60
C THR A 67 8.33 -11.27 -9.50
N LEU A 68 8.29 -10.65 -8.32
CA LEU A 68 7.58 -9.38 -8.09
C LEU A 68 8.40 -8.16 -8.51
N GLY A 69 9.74 -8.27 -8.58
CA GLY A 69 10.62 -7.17 -8.98
C GLY A 69 10.58 -5.96 -8.03
N CYS A 70 10.22 -6.15 -6.77
CA CYS A 70 10.16 -5.06 -5.79
C CYS A 70 11.57 -4.59 -5.39
N ASN A 71 11.79 -3.28 -5.41
CA ASN A 71 13.05 -2.64 -5.03
C ASN A 71 12.90 -1.62 -3.88
N ILE A 72 11.69 -1.40 -3.36
CA ILE A 72 11.42 -0.50 -2.22
C ILE A 72 10.86 -1.30 -1.04
N MET A 73 11.37 -1.07 0.16
CA MET A 73 10.86 -1.66 1.41
C MET A 73 10.47 -0.56 2.41
N ARG A 74 9.21 -0.62 2.87
CA ARG A 74 8.71 0.24 3.95
C ARG A 74 8.83 -0.47 5.30
N LEU A 75 9.54 0.16 6.23
CA LEU A 75 9.67 -0.27 7.62
C LEU A 75 8.72 0.48 8.54
N PHE A 76 8.30 -0.17 9.62
CA PHE A 76 7.67 0.48 10.77
C PHE A 76 8.76 1.08 11.68
N ILE A 77 8.53 2.27 12.23
CA ILE A 77 9.34 2.82 13.33
C ILE A 77 8.63 2.47 14.63
N PRO A 78 9.18 1.56 15.46
CA PRO A 78 8.60 1.22 16.75
C PRO A 78 8.46 2.44 17.66
N ILE A 79 7.39 2.46 18.46
CA ILE A 79 7.11 3.57 19.39
C ILE A 79 8.13 3.51 20.53
N GLY A 80 8.90 4.58 20.70
CA GLY A 80 9.95 4.69 21.71
C GLY A 80 11.28 4.09 21.25
N GLU A 81 12.37 4.79 21.58
CA GLU A 81 13.72 4.46 21.11
C GLU A 81 14.18 3.06 21.54
N SER A 82 13.77 2.62 22.72
CA SER A 82 14.08 1.29 23.27
C SER A 82 13.60 0.13 22.39
N SER A 83 12.62 0.38 21.51
CA SER A 83 12.04 -0.64 20.63
C SER A 83 12.63 -0.63 19.21
N TRP A 84 13.45 0.36 18.84
CA TRP A 84 13.96 0.49 17.46
C TRP A 84 14.85 -0.65 17.00
N SER A 85 15.51 -1.34 17.94
CA SER A 85 16.33 -2.52 17.65
C SER A 85 15.55 -3.64 16.98
N GLN A 86 14.22 -3.70 17.15
CA GLN A 86 13.35 -4.69 16.53
C GLN A 86 13.36 -4.65 15.00
N SER A 87 13.59 -3.47 14.40
CA SER A 87 13.62 -3.31 12.93
C SER A 87 15.02 -3.47 12.33
N LEU A 88 16.06 -3.63 13.16
CA LEU A 88 17.45 -3.56 12.72
C LEU A 88 17.86 -4.73 11.81
N SER A 89 17.43 -5.95 12.14
CA SER A 89 17.74 -7.15 11.34
C SER A 89 17.15 -7.02 9.93
N THR A 90 15.87 -6.67 9.85
CA THR A 90 15.15 -6.43 8.59
C THR A 90 15.79 -5.31 7.78
N ALA A 91 16.15 -4.19 8.41
CA ALA A 91 16.81 -3.07 7.74
C ALA A 91 18.18 -3.47 7.15
N LYS A 92 18.97 -4.25 7.90
CA LYS A 92 20.26 -4.78 7.42
C LYS A 92 20.07 -5.73 6.24
N LEU A 93 19.09 -6.62 6.31
CA LEU A 93 18.77 -7.54 5.22
C LEU A 93 18.35 -6.77 3.95
N ALA A 94 17.46 -5.79 4.09
CA ALA A 94 17.03 -4.93 2.99
C ALA A 94 18.22 -4.20 2.33
N LYS A 95 19.12 -3.65 3.14
CA LYS A 95 20.33 -2.99 2.65
C LYS A 95 21.27 -3.96 1.92
N SER A 96 21.43 -5.20 2.43
CA SER A 96 22.26 -6.21 1.76
C SER A 96 21.70 -6.66 0.40
N MET A 97 20.39 -6.52 0.19
CA MET A 97 19.73 -6.80 -1.10
C MET A 97 19.73 -5.58 -2.03
N GLY A 98 20.29 -4.43 -1.61
CA GLY A 98 20.34 -3.22 -2.42
C GLY A 98 19.00 -2.49 -2.56
N LEU A 99 18.06 -2.72 -1.63
CA LEU A 99 16.75 -2.09 -1.68
C LEU A 99 16.80 -0.61 -1.24
N ILE A 100 15.87 0.17 -1.77
CA ILE A 100 15.54 1.49 -1.22
C ILE A 100 14.69 1.26 0.04
N VAL A 101 15.14 1.81 1.17
CA VAL A 101 14.45 1.64 2.45
C VAL A 101 13.94 2.99 2.93
N PHE A 102 12.68 3.03 3.33
CA PHE A 102 12.13 4.15 4.10
C PHE A 102 11.31 3.63 5.27
N ALA A 103 11.19 4.43 6.33
CA ALA A 103 10.50 4.04 7.55
C ALA A 103 9.43 5.07 7.91
N SER A 104 8.34 4.62 8.53
CA SER A 104 7.26 5.50 8.97
C SER A 104 6.79 5.16 10.38
N PRO A 105 6.61 6.16 11.27
CA PRO A 105 6.03 5.95 12.59
C PRO A 105 4.50 5.85 12.49
N TRP A 106 3.87 5.09 13.40
CA TRP A 106 2.42 5.17 13.60
C TRP A 106 2.01 6.22 14.62
N SER A 107 2.90 6.48 15.57
CA SER A 107 2.65 7.39 16.65
C SER A 107 3.96 7.88 17.24
N MET A 108 3.92 9.07 17.83
CA MET A 108 4.99 9.54 18.68
C MET A 108 5.01 8.79 20.03
N PRO A 109 6.11 8.86 20.78
CA PRO A 109 6.16 8.41 22.18
C PRO A 109 5.05 9.06 23.02
N ALA A 110 4.58 8.35 24.06
CA ALA A 110 3.43 8.78 24.85
C ALA A 110 3.70 10.10 25.59
N GLU A 111 4.94 10.29 26.04
CA GLU A 111 5.46 11.49 26.68
C GLU A 111 5.40 12.74 25.78
N TRP A 112 5.22 12.58 24.47
CA TRP A 112 5.08 13.70 23.53
C TRP A 112 3.63 13.94 23.12
N LYS A 113 2.66 13.19 23.66
CA LYS A 113 1.23 13.34 23.35
C LYS A 113 0.52 14.18 24.40
N THR A 114 -0.42 15.00 23.94
CA THR A 114 -1.45 15.61 24.80
C THR A 114 -2.80 15.04 24.38
N THR A 115 -3.56 14.48 25.32
CA THR A 115 -4.94 14.01 25.06
C THR A 115 -5.93 15.07 25.49
N THR A 116 -6.93 15.37 24.65
CA THR A 116 -7.93 16.42 24.93
C THR A 116 -8.92 16.05 26.04
N VAL A 117 -8.78 14.86 26.67
CA VAL A 117 -9.59 14.47 27.83
C VAL A 117 -9.06 15.18 29.08
N SER A 118 -9.35 16.47 29.14
CA SER A 118 -8.95 17.39 30.18
C SER A 118 -9.99 17.42 31.29
N THR A 119 -10.10 16.38 32.10
CA THR A 119 -10.37 16.61 33.52
C THR A 119 -9.01 16.85 34.18
N VAL A 120 -8.55 18.10 34.04
CA VAL A 120 -7.51 18.75 34.86
C VAL A 120 -6.20 17.97 34.99
N LYS A 121 -5.24 18.21 34.09
CA LYS A 121 -3.82 18.27 34.48
C LYS A 121 -3.13 19.43 33.78
N THR A 122 -2.58 20.30 34.62
CA THR A 122 -1.81 21.50 34.33
C THR A 122 -0.89 21.36 33.12
N ARG A 123 -1.06 22.31 32.19
CA ARG A 123 -0.23 22.60 31.01
C ARG A 123 1.27 22.48 31.32
N ALA A 124 1.91 21.41 30.87
CA ALA A 124 3.36 21.41 30.69
C ALA A 124 3.66 22.30 29.47
N LYS A 125 4.34 23.42 29.71
CA LYS A 125 4.82 24.33 28.67
C LYS A 125 5.88 23.57 27.83
N MET A 126 5.68 23.48 26.52
CA MET A 126 6.74 23.01 25.62
C MET A 126 7.92 23.99 25.72
N PRO A 127 9.18 23.51 25.83
CA PRO A 127 10.35 24.36 25.70
C PRO A 127 10.49 24.80 24.24
N ASP A 128 10.71 26.10 24.06
CA ASP A 128 10.94 26.74 22.77
C ASP A 128 12.21 26.15 22.11
N ILE A 129 12.13 25.83 20.81
CA ILE A 129 13.28 25.62 19.92
C ILE A 129 13.53 26.91 19.16
#